data_AF-A0A8T9MZ30-F1
#
_entry.id   AF-A0A8T9MZ30-F1
#
_cell.length_a   1.000
_cell.length_b   1.000
_cell.length_c   1.000
_cell.angle_alpha   90.00
_cell.angle_beta   90.00
_cell.angle_gamma   90.00
#
_symmetry.space_group_name_H-M   'P 1'
#
loop_
_entity.id
_entity.type
_entity.pdbx_description
1 polymer ?
#
loop_
_entity_poly.entity_id
_entity_poly.type
_entity_poly.pdbx_seq_one_letter_code
_entity_poly.pdbx_strand_id
1 'polypeptide(L)'
;MDTKQKAESIFQKAYELYEQNKINEAIEAWQSIRREDDAEVYVLAQTFLGICFEELNQLSKAQKAYQNIQYTDSPKYYARAQFHLGILFGNQNQADKAQKAWENVKREDEPEQYTNAQFHLGLLFMGKEQFDDARQAWSNIERAYLSVEFGFIYEGIGRVLHSEKTADLLKIFWIIQDILENLRVGQNSSEIERQFSHYTRPSTAHSLLMGESAFRLNTVANVNDPTEGKILHRYLNNPFAEHGNHAVFISCFTFNHDSLNQFRLYGKEGGKEATGCSMVLDKAFFNQSPLNFASINLNTHQSMALSADMNKPDKPAEAKPAPSGIGLLPLYRCIYIDEKSGYVRLACRDEVTFYREYGQEATDKWLAYQKMIEDKQKIVAEKLNHIQTILAGLKEYKDDEKLSEAIDFILLPLKYLVKHAAFQEEQECRVFYIADWGDEYIQTDFKNNWLYVNYDEPPLAHLRKIYLSPGAMPYQHFFEKLIFERNQKEPEKAKLCISHNPFRNA
;
A
#
# COMPACT_ATOMS: atom_id res chain seq x y z
N MET A 1 -9.36 48.56 -9.21
CA MET A 1 -8.51 47.36 -9.14
C MET A 1 -8.24 46.92 -10.55
N ASP A 2 -6.97 46.66 -10.84
CA ASP A 2 -6.56 45.91 -12.03
C ASP A 2 -7.36 44.60 -12.12
N THR A 3 -7.87 44.23 -13.29
CA THR A 3 -8.70 43.03 -13.49
C THR A 3 -7.94 41.78 -13.07
N LYS A 4 -6.63 41.77 -13.29
CA LYS A 4 -5.70 40.73 -12.80
C LYS A 4 -5.68 40.65 -11.27
N GLN A 5 -5.41 41.75 -10.58
CA GLN A 5 -5.38 41.77 -9.10
C GLN A 5 -6.69 41.32 -8.47
N LYS A 6 -7.83 41.61 -9.13
CA LYS A 6 -9.13 41.12 -8.67
C LYS A 6 -9.24 39.60 -8.85
N ALA A 7 -8.83 39.06 -9.99
CA ALA A 7 -8.82 37.62 -10.22
C ALA A 7 -7.88 36.88 -9.24
N GLU A 8 -6.68 37.42 -8.99
CA GLU A 8 -5.72 36.88 -8.01
C GLU A 8 -6.31 36.85 -6.60
N SER A 9 -6.99 37.93 -6.19
CA SER A 9 -7.64 38.00 -4.88
C SER A 9 -8.81 37.01 -4.76
N ILE A 10 -9.61 36.85 -5.81
CA ILE A 10 -10.67 35.83 -5.85
C ILE A 10 -10.06 34.43 -5.75
N PHE A 11 -9.00 34.17 -6.52
CA PHE A 11 -8.31 32.89 -6.52
C PHE A 11 -7.77 32.54 -5.13
N GLN A 12 -7.07 33.48 -4.48
CA GLN A 12 -6.51 33.27 -3.15
C GLN A 12 -7.60 32.97 -2.11
N LYS A 13 -8.71 33.71 -2.15
CA LYS A 13 -9.85 33.45 -1.27
C LYS A 13 -10.48 32.09 -1.51
N ALA A 14 -10.61 31.68 -2.77
CA ALA A 14 -11.11 30.36 -3.13
C ALA A 14 -10.19 29.25 -2.62
N TYR A 15 -8.88 29.44 -2.72
CA TYR A 15 -7.89 28.51 -2.18
C TYR A 15 -7.98 28.41 -0.64
N GLU A 16 -8.15 29.52 0.07
CA GLU A 16 -8.38 29.49 1.54
C GLU A 16 -9.66 28.74 1.94
N LEU A 17 -10.72 28.84 1.13
CA LEU A 17 -11.95 28.09 1.33
C LEU A 17 -11.75 26.59 1.11
N TYR A 18 -10.97 26.23 0.09
CA TYR A 18 -10.58 24.85 -0.18
C TYR A 18 -9.80 24.24 1.00
N GLU A 19 -8.79 24.95 1.53
CA GLU A 19 -8.03 24.53 2.72
C GLU A 19 -8.91 24.36 3.98
N GLN A 20 -10.01 25.12 4.06
CA GLN A 20 -11.02 24.99 5.13
C GLN A 20 -12.05 23.87 4.86
N ASN A 21 -11.85 23.04 3.83
CA ASN A 21 -12.76 22.02 3.36
C ASN A 21 -14.17 22.54 2.97
N LYS A 22 -14.25 23.82 2.57
CA LYS A 22 -15.48 24.46 2.05
C LYS A 22 -15.50 24.39 0.52
N ILE A 23 -15.45 23.17 -0.01
CA ILE A 23 -15.22 22.87 -1.44
C ILE A 23 -16.23 23.59 -2.35
N ASN A 24 -17.52 23.60 -2.01
CA ASN A 24 -18.53 24.23 -2.85
C ASN A 24 -18.35 25.76 -2.96
N GLU A 25 -17.97 26.42 -1.86
CA GLU A 25 -17.71 27.87 -1.85
C GLU A 25 -16.45 28.21 -2.68
N ALA A 26 -15.42 27.36 -2.61
CA ALA A 26 -14.22 27.48 -3.44
C ALA A 26 -14.54 27.34 -4.93
N ILE A 27 -15.36 26.35 -5.30
CA ILE A 27 -15.83 26.12 -6.68
C ILE A 27 -16.57 27.36 -7.21
N GLU A 28 -17.50 27.92 -6.45
CA GLU A 28 -18.24 29.12 -6.86
C GLU A 28 -17.31 30.32 -7.12
N ALA A 29 -16.32 30.51 -6.24
CA ALA A 29 -15.34 31.58 -6.39
C ALA A 29 -14.46 31.40 -7.63
N TRP A 30 -13.87 30.21 -7.84
CA TRP A 30 -13.06 29.94 -9.04
C TRP A 30 -13.87 30.03 -10.34
N GLN A 31 -15.15 29.62 -10.34
CA GLN A 31 -16.03 29.77 -11.51
C GLN A 31 -16.30 31.23 -11.91
N SER A 32 -16.06 32.18 -11.01
CA SER A 32 -16.24 33.61 -11.30
C SER A 32 -15.08 34.22 -12.09
N ILE A 33 -13.90 33.57 -12.10
CA ILE A 33 -12.71 34.03 -12.83
C ILE A 33 -12.90 33.76 -14.32
N ARG A 34 -12.66 34.78 -15.14
CA ARG A 34 -12.77 34.71 -16.60
C ARG A 34 -11.38 34.76 -17.23
N ARG A 35 -11.25 34.17 -18.43
CA ARG A 35 -9.97 34.13 -19.16
C ARG A 35 -9.48 35.53 -19.54
N GLU A 36 -10.42 36.44 -19.73
CA GLU A 36 -10.17 37.85 -20.02
C GLU A 36 -9.65 38.65 -18.82
N ASP A 37 -9.83 38.16 -17.58
CA ASP A 37 -9.34 38.85 -16.38
C ASP A 37 -7.82 38.71 -16.26
N ASP A 38 -7.32 37.48 -16.42
CA ASP A 38 -5.92 37.09 -16.58
C ASP A 38 -5.87 35.60 -16.99
N ALA A 39 -5.13 35.29 -18.06
CA ALA A 39 -5.12 33.93 -18.62
C ALA A 39 -4.46 32.90 -17.68
N GLU A 40 -3.42 33.30 -16.94
CA GLU A 40 -2.69 32.43 -16.03
C GLU A 40 -3.51 32.12 -14.77
N VAL A 41 -4.15 33.13 -14.19
CA VAL A 41 -5.06 32.96 -13.05
C VAL A 41 -6.30 32.14 -13.45
N TYR A 42 -6.80 32.32 -14.69
CA TYR A 42 -7.89 31.52 -15.21
C TYR A 42 -7.55 30.03 -15.31
N VAL A 43 -6.39 29.68 -15.89
CA VAL A 43 -6.01 28.24 -16.00
C VAL A 43 -5.70 27.62 -14.65
N LEU A 44 -5.19 28.41 -13.71
CA LEU A 44 -5.04 27.98 -12.33
C LEU A 44 -6.43 27.66 -11.74
N ALA A 45 -7.39 28.58 -11.85
CA ALA A 45 -8.77 28.35 -11.41
C ALA A 45 -9.42 27.12 -12.08
N GLN A 46 -9.22 26.92 -13.39
CA GLN A 46 -9.73 25.73 -14.09
C GLN A 46 -9.08 24.44 -13.60
N THR A 47 -7.79 24.46 -13.27
CA THR A 47 -7.08 23.28 -12.73
C THR A 47 -7.69 22.86 -11.39
N PHE A 48 -7.87 23.82 -10.47
CA PHE A 48 -8.47 23.56 -9.16
C PHE A 48 -9.96 23.18 -9.25
N LEU A 49 -10.72 23.76 -10.18
CA LEU A 49 -12.08 23.30 -10.47
C LEU A 49 -12.10 21.84 -10.91
N GLY A 50 -11.15 21.44 -11.76
CA GLY A 50 -10.96 20.06 -12.17
C GLY A 50 -10.80 19.13 -10.96
N ILE A 51 -9.84 19.46 -10.09
CA ILE A 51 -9.52 18.69 -8.87
C ILE A 51 -10.74 18.56 -7.95
N CYS A 52 -11.39 19.67 -7.60
CA CYS A 52 -12.56 19.61 -6.72
C CYS A 52 -13.72 18.81 -7.32
N PHE A 53 -13.91 18.87 -8.65
CA PHE A 53 -14.91 18.02 -9.29
C PHE A 53 -14.53 16.54 -9.26
N GLU A 54 -13.25 16.18 -9.31
CA GLU A 54 -12.81 14.80 -9.08
C GLU A 54 -13.09 14.35 -7.64
N GLU A 55 -12.76 15.16 -6.65
CA GLU A 55 -13.04 14.89 -5.22
C GLU A 55 -14.53 14.67 -4.95
N LEU A 56 -15.40 15.41 -5.66
CA LEU A 56 -16.86 15.27 -5.59
C LEU A 56 -17.41 14.18 -6.52
N ASN A 57 -16.55 13.41 -7.21
CA ASN A 57 -16.89 12.39 -8.19
C ASN A 57 -17.78 12.92 -9.35
N GLN A 58 -17.64 14.19 -9.71
CA GLN A 58 -18.33 14.88 -10.82
C GLN A 58 -17.44 14.88 -12.09
N LEU A 59 -17.07 13.69 -12.56
CA LEU A 59 -16.03 13.47 -13.58
C LEU A 59 -16.26 14.25 -14.89
N SER A 60 -17.51 14.39 -15.35
CA SER A 60 -17.82 15.15 -16.57
C SER A 60 -17.52 16.65 -16.42
N LYS A 61 -17.66 17.21 -15.22
CA LYS A 61 -17.33 18.61 -14.95
C LYS A 61 -15.82 18.79 -14.80
N ALA A 62 -15.15 17.85 -14.14
CA ALA A 62 -13.68 17.81 -14.06
C ALA A 62 -13.06 17.81 -15.46
N GLN A 63 -13.50 16.88 -16.32
CA GLN A 63 -13.05 16.80 -17.71
C GLN A 63 -13.24 18.12 -18.45
N LYS A 64 -14.40 18.78 -18.31
CA LYS A 64 -14.67 20.06 -18.96
C LYS A 64 -13.74 21.17 -18.46
N ALA A 65 -13.46 21.22 -17.15
CA ALA A 65 -12.57 22.20 -16.56
C ALA A 65 -11.14 22.07 -17.15
N TYR A 66 -10.60 20.85 -17.20
CA TYR A 66 -9.28 20.62 -17.81
C TYR A 66 -9.25 20.91 -19.32
N GLN A 67 -10.32 20.59 -20.05
CA GLN A 67 -10.42 20.89 -21.48
C GLN A 67 -10.47 22.39 -21.80
N ASN A 68 -10.82 23.25 -20.84
CA ASN A 68 -10.80 24.69 -21.03
C ASN A 68 -9.38 25.28 -21.04
N ILE A 69 -8.38 24.55 -20.52
CA ILE A 69 -6.99 25.00 -20.43
C ILE A 69 -6.32 24.81 -21.80
N GLN A 70 -5.76 25.88 -22.35
CA GLN A 70 -5.06 25.83 -23.64
C GLN A 70 -3.54 25.94 -23.44
N TYR A 71 -2.77 25.28 -24.32
CA TYR A 71 -1.30 25.35 -24.29
C TYR A 71 -0.77 26.79 -24.30
N THR A 72 -1.44 27.68 -25.03
CA THR A 72 -1.07 29.09 -25.16
C THR A 72 -1.30 29.92 -23.89
N ASP A 73 -2.14 29.45 -22.96
CA ASP A 73 -2.38 30.16 -21.69
C ASP A 73 -1.25 29.90 -20.70
N SER A 74 -0.86 28.65 -20.57
CA SER A 74 0.28 28.22 -19.75
C SER A 74 0.67 26.78 -20.11
N PRO A 75 1.87 26.55 -20.67
CA PRO A 75 2.35 25.21 -20.94
C PRO A 75 2.38 24.31 -19.69
N LYS A 76 2.79 24.87 -18.54
CA LYS A 76 2.82 24.18 -17.23
C LYS A 76 1.44 23.65 -16.81
N TYR A 77 0.42 24.52 -16.80
CA TYR A 77 -0.94 24.10 -16.39
C TYR A 77 -1.63 23.25 -17.46
N TYR A 78 -1.29 23.45 -18.73
CA TYR A 78 -1.74 22.56 -19.80
C TYR A 78 -1.21 21.14 -19.60
N ALA A 79 0.09 20.98 -19.32
CA ALA A 79 0.70 19.69 -19.01
C ALA A 79 -0.01 18.96 -17.86
N ARG A 80 -0.29 19.68 -16.75
CA ARG A 80 -1.09 19.17 -15.62
C ARG A 80 -2.49 18.75 -16.06
N ALA A 81 -3.21 19.60 -16.79
CA ALA A 81 -4.55 19.31 -17.29
C ALA A 81 -4.58 18.08 -18.22
N GLN A 82 -3.59 17.94 -19.11
CA GLN A 82 -3.44 16.78 -19.99
C GLN A 82 -3.18 15.50 -19.20
N PHE A 83 -2.35 15.54 -18.16
CA PHE A 83 -2.14 14.40 -17.27
C PHE A 83 -3.45 13.92 -16.63
N HIS A 84 -4.21 14.82 -16.00
CA HIS A 84 -5.51 14.50 -15.39
C HIS A 84 -6.54 14.01 -16.41
N LEU A 85 -6.59 14.62 -17.60
CA LEU A 85 -7.44 14.13 -18.70
C LEU A 85 -7.08 12.70 -19.09
N GLY A 86 -5.79 12.37 -19.13
CA GLY A 86 -5.33 11.01 -19.38
C GLY A 86 -5.86 10.01 -18.35
N ILE A 87 -5.79 10.34 -17.06
CA ILE A 87 -6.36 9.53 -15.98
C ILE A 87 -7.87 9.36 -16.14
N LEU A 88 -8.61 10.46 -16.36
CA LEU A 88 -10.06 10.42 -16.55
C LEU A 88 -10.48 9.56 -17.74
N PHE A 89 -9.80 9.69 -18.87
CA PHE A 89 -10.07 8.85 -20.05
C PHE A 89 -9.72 7.39 -19.80
N GLY A 90 -8.62 7.11 -19.09
CA GLY A 90 -8.23 5.77 -18.67
C GLY A 90 -9.33 5.11 -17.83
N ASN A 91 -9.83 5.82 -16.80
CA ASN A 91 -10.93 5.35 -15.94
C ASN A 91 -12.25 5.13 -16.70
N GLN A 92 -12.43 5.80 -17.84
CA GLN A 92 -13.58 5.61 -18.74
C GLN A 92 -13.34 4.53 -19.81
N ASN A 93 -12.25 3.77 -19.74
CA ASN A 93 -11.81 2.81 -20.75
C ASN A 93 -11.62 3.41 -22.15
N GLN A 94 -11.26 4.70 -22.24
CA GLN A 94 -11.00 5.42 -23.48
C GLN A 94 -9.49 5.49 -23.74
N ALA A 95 -8.86 4.32 -23.93
CA ALA A 95 -7.43 4.13 -24.05
C ALA A 95 -6.73 5.10 -25.03
N ASP A 96 -7.29 5.28 -26.24
CA ASP A 96 -6.65 6.12 -27.26
C ASP A 96 -6.68 7.62 -26.91
N LYS A 97 -7.72 8.07 -26.21
CA LYS A 97 -7.78 9.45 -25.70
C LYS A 97 -6.84 9.64 -24.52
N ALA A 98 -6.73 8.64 -23.65
CA ALA A 98 -5.79 8.65 -22.54
C ALA A 98 -4.35 8.75 -23.04
N GLN A 99 -4.00 7.89 -24.01
CA GLN A 99 -2.72 7.91 -24.70
C GLN A 99 -2.40 9.30 -25.25
N LYS A 100 -3.30 9.86 -26.06
CA LYS A 100 -3.11 11.16 -26.68
C LYS A 100 -2.95 12.27 -25.65
N ALA A 101 -3.69 12.22 -24.54
CA ALA A 101 -3.57 13.20 -23.48
C ALA A 101 -2.19 13.13 -22.81
N TRP A 102 -1.72 11.93 -22.45
CA TRP A 102 -0.38 11.75 -21.87
C TRP A 102 0.75 12.09 -22.86
N GLU A 103 0.61 11.80 -24.15
CA GLU A 103 1.57 12.18 -25.20
C GLU A 103 1.67 13.71 -25.40
N ASN A 104 0.64 14.48 -25.03
CA ASN A 104 0.67 15.95 -25.08
C ASN A 104 1.47 16.57 -23.93
N VAL A 105 1.81 15.81 -22.89
CA VAL A 105 2.62 16.29 -21.78
C VAL A 105 4.08 16.29 -22.22
N LYS A 106 4.75 17.45 -22.16
CA LYS A 106 6.17 17.56 -22.53
C LYS A 106 7.05 17.76 -21.31
N ARG A 107 8.26 17.23 -21.39
CA ARG A 107 9.26 17.28 -20.31
C ARG A 107 9.64 18.72 -19.96
N GLU A 108 9.76 19.60 -20.94
CA GLU A 108 10.12 21.00 -20.74
C GLU A 108 9.02 21.86 -20.11
N ASP A 109 7.75 21.43 -20.22
CA ASP A 109 6.61 22.20 -19.71
C ASP A 109 6.37 21.89 -18.22
N GLU A 110 6.49 20.61 -17.85
CA GLU A 110 6.36 20.13 -16.47
C GLU A 110 7.03 18.73 -16.33
N PRO A 111 8.29 18.65 -15.86
CA PRO A 111 9.03 17.38 -15.73
C PRO A 111 8.36 16.33 -14.85
N GLU A 112 7.67 16.75 -13.79
CA GLU A 112 6.99 15.85 -12.85
C GLU A 112 5.77 15.22 -13.50
N GLN A 113 4.94 16.04 -14.16
CA GLN A 113 3.77 15.52 -14.88
C GLN A 113 4.17 14.71 -16.09
N TYR A 114 5.25 15.08 -16.76
CA TYR A 114 5.82 14.27 -17.84
C TYR A 114 6.21 12.88 -17.34
N THR A 115 6.91 12.81 -16.20
CA THR A 115 7.29 11.55 -15.56
C THR A 115 6.06 10.68 -15.25
N ASN A 116 5.04 11.25 -14.63
CA ASN A 116 3.79 10.53 -14.36
C ASN A 116 3.09 10.09 -15.66
N ALA A 117 3.03 10.95 -16.68
CA ALA A 117 2.43 10.62 -17.97
C ALA A 117 3.20 9.47 -18.67
N GLN A 118 4.53 9.47 -18.66
CA GLN A 118 5.37 8.40 -19.20
C GLN A 118 5.14 7.07 -18.46
N PHE A 119 4.94 7.12 -17.14
CA PHE A 119 4.59 5.95 -16.34
C PHE A 119 3.28 5.33 -16.82
N HIS A 120 2.23 6.13 -16.93
CA HIS A 120 0.91 5.68 -17.41
C HIS A 120 0.91 5.24 -18.87
N LEU A 121 1.69 5.89 -19.74
CA LEU A 121 1.90 5.42 -21.11
C LEU A 121 2.51 4.03 -21.13
N GLY A 122 3.53 3.77 -20.31
CA GLY A 122 4.10 2.44 -20.21
C GLY A 122 3.10 1.38 -19.74
N LEU A 123 2.24 1.70 -18.76
CA LEU A 123 1.13 0.83 -18.35
C LEU A 123 0.16 0.54 -19.50
N LEU A 124 -0.19 1.58 -20.26
CA LEU A 124 -1.11 1.46 -21.38
C LEU A 124 -0.53 0.55 -22.48
N PHE A 125 0.73 0.77 -22.84
CA PHE A 125 1.43 -0.04 -23.83
C PHE A 125 1.59 -1.49 -23.35
N MET A 126 1.84 -1.72 -22.06
CA MET A 126 1.81 -3.07 -21.50
C MET A 126 0.47 -3.76 -21.67
N GLY A 127 -0.63 -3.08 -21.37
CA GLY A 127 -1.98 -3.63 -21.55
C GLY A 127 -2.30 -3.95 -23.01
N LYS A 128 -1.64 -3.26 -23.96
CA LYS A 128 -1.72 -3.52 -25.41
C LYS A 128 -0.67 -4.54 -25.90
N GLU A 129 0.13 -5.14 -25.01
CA GLU A 129 1.27 -6.01 -25.32
C GLU A 129 2.35 -5.36 -26.22
N GLN A 130 2.44 -4.02 -26.20
CA GLN A 130 3.43 -3.23 -26.93
C GLN A 130 4.67 -3.01 -26.06
N PHE A 131 5.45 -4.09 -25.83
CA PHE A 131 6.54 -4.07 -24.85
C PHE A 131 7.67 -3.09 -25.17
N ASP A 132 7.95 -2.83 -26.45
CA ASP A 132 9.01 -1.87 -26.84
C ASP A 132 8.57 -0.42 -26.61
N ASP A 133 7.30 -0.09 -26.88
CA ASP A 133 6.74 1.22 -26.57
C ASP A 133 6.68 1.45 -25.06
N ALA A 134 6.30 0.42 -24.29
CA ALA A 134 6.34 0.46 -22.83
C ALA A 134 7.77 0.68 -22.30
N ARG A 135 8.74 -0.05 -22.86
CA ARG A 135 10.16 0.09 -22.53
C ARG A 135 10.64 1.52 -22.78
N GLN A 136 10.30 2.08 -23.94
CA GLN A 136 10.69 3.44 -24.31
C GLN A 136 10.06 4.46 -23.36
N ALA A 137 8.77 4.36 -23.08
CA ALA A 137 8.07 5.28 -22.18
C ALA A 137 8.73 5.31 -20.80
N TRP A 138 9.00 4.15 -20.21
CA TRP A 138 9.63 4.10 -18.89
C TRP A 138 11.11 4.46 -18.90
N SER A 139 11.83 4.28 -20.01
CA SER A 139 13.21 4.79 -20.14
C SER A 139 13.30 6.32 -20.11
N ASN A 140 12.18 7.02 -20.40
CA ASN A 140 12.10 8.47 -20.32
C ASN A 140 11.86 8.99 -18.90
N ILE A 141 11.57 8.11 -17.93
CA ILE A 141 11.27 8.51 -16.56
C ILE A 141 12.56 8.85 -15.80
N GLU A 142 12.57 10.06 -15.24
CA GLU A 142 13.61 10.51 -14.32
C GLU A 142 13.25 10.18 -12.87
N ARG A 143 14.13 9.42 -12.20
CA ARG A 143 13.96 9.01 -10.80
C ARG A 143 13.68 10.16 -9.83
N ALA A 144 14.22 11.35 -10.10
CA ALA A 144 14.06 12.53 -9.25
C ALA A 144 12.61 13.05 -9.15
N TYR A 145 11.74 12.69 -10.10
CA TYR A 145 10.37 13.18 -10.20
C TYR A 145 9.31 12.10 -9.94
N LEU A 146 9.72 10.90 -9.55
CA LEU A 146 8.78 9.85 -9.16
C LEU A 146 8.29 10.06 -7.74
N SER A 147 7.00 9.85 -7.54
CA SER A 147 6.48 9.73 -6.18
C SER A 147 7.05 8.48 -5.51
N VAL A 148 7.23 8.55 -4.18
CA VAL A 148 7.67 7.42 -3.34
C VAL A 148 6.76 6.20 -3.55
N GLU A 149 5.50 6.44 -3.89
CA GLU A 149 4.47 5.42 -4.13
C GLU A 149 4.78 4.53 -5.36
N PHE A 150 5.55 5.05 -6.33
CA PHE A 150 5.97 4.30 -7.51
C PHE A 150 7.39 3.71 -7.40
N GLY A 151 8.09 3.91 -6.28
CA GLY A 151 9.51 3.55 -6.12
C GLY A 151 9.82 2.10 -6.45
N PHE A 152 9.03 1.14 -5.94
CA PHE A 152 9.20 -0.28 -6.27
C PHE A 152 8.95 -0.58 -7.74
N ILE A 153 7.87 -0.02 -8.28
CA ILE A 153 7.47 -0.27 -9.66
C ILE A 153 8.56 0.26 -10.59
N TYR A 154 9.10 1.43 -10.31
CA TYR A 154 10.18 2.00 -11.09
C TYR A 154 11.49 1.22 -10.97
N GLU A 155 11.92 0.84 -9.77
CA GLU A 155 13.14 0.03 -9.63
C GLU A 155 12.97 -1.33 -10.32
N GLY A 156 11.81 -1.96 -10.16
CA GLY A 156 11.46 -3.20 -10.84
C GLY A 156 11.55 -3.02 -12.35
N ILE A 157 10.91 -1.99 -12.89
CA ILE A 157 11.02 -1.63 -14.31
C ILE A 157 12.48 -1.38 -14.70
N GLY A 158 13.25 -0.57 -13.96
CA GLY A 158 14.64 -0.26 -14.25
C GLY A 158 15.52 -1.51 -14.36
N ARG A 159 15.38 -2.46 -13.42
CA ARG A 159 16.05 -3.77 -13.47
C ARG A 159 15.63 -4.60 -14.67
N VAL A 160 14.40 -4.41 -15.14
CA VAL A 160 13.78 -5.14 -16.25
C VAL A 160 14.08 -4.52 -17.63
N LEU A 161 14.25 -3.20 -17.74
CA LEU A 161 14.41 -2.48 -19.03
C LEU A 161 15.75 -2.77 -19.73
N HIS A 162 16.78 -3.13 -18.97
CA HIS A 162 18.13 -3.34 -19.47
C HIS A 162 18.43 -4.79 -19.91
N SER A 163 17.39 -5.65 -20.00
CA SER A 163 17.51 -7.05 -20.41
C SER A 163 17.05 -7.27 -21.86
N GLU A 164 17.61 -8.28 -22.54
CA GLU A 164 17.03 -8.80 -23.79
C GLU A 164 15.69 -9.51 -23.56
N LYS A 165 15.35 -9.82 -22.29
CA LYS A 165 14.11 -10.47 -21.86
C LYS A 165 13.11 -9.53 -21.19
N THR A 166 13.21 -8.23 -21.46
CA THR A 166 12.33 -7.20 -20.89
C THR A 166 10.84 -7.54 -21.03
N ALA A 167 10.38 -8.05 -22.17
CA ALA A 167 8.97 -8.39 -22.34
C ALA A 167 8.48 -9.45 -21.33
N ASP A 168 9.26 -10.52 -21.13
CA ASP A 168 8.92 -11.61 -20.20
C ASP A 168 9.00 -11.15 -18.74
N LEU A 169 10.04 -10.38 -18.42
CA LEU A 169 10.20 -9.77 -17.11
C LEU A 169 9.08 -8.79 -16.75
N LEU A 170 8.65 -7.96 -17.70
CA LEU A 170 7.51 -7.05 -17.53
C LEU A 170 6.23 -7.85 -17.30
N LYS A 171 6.00 -8.92 -18.06
CA LYS A 171 4.85 -9.81 -17.82
C LYS A 171 4.86 -10.36 -16.40
N ILE A 172 5.98 -10.93 -15.92
CA ILE A 172 6.09 -11.43 -14.55
C ILE A 172 5.79 -10.31 -13.55
N PHE A 173 6.44 -9.16 -13.71
CA PHE A 173 6.26 -8.00 -12.84
C PHE A 173 4.79 -7.58 -12.71
N TRP A 174 4.05 -7.48 -13.82
CA TRP A 174 2.63 -7.10 -13.80
C TRP A 174 1.71 -8.18 -13.27
N ILE A 175 2.01 -9.45 -13.54
CA ILE A 175 1.28 -10.56 -12.91
C ILE A 175 1.42 -10.49 -11.39
N ILE A 176 2.60 -10.11 -10.89
CA ILE A 176 2.84 -9.93 -9.45
C ILE A 176 2.02 -8.77 -8.89
N GLN A 177 1.95 -7.63 -9.58
CA GLN A 177 1.10 -6.50 -9.13
C GLN A 177 -0.36 -6.91 -9.02
N ASP A 178 -0.89 -7.65 -10.00
CA ASP A 178 -2.27 -8.13 -9.99
C ASP A 178 -2.50 -9.17 -8.87
N ILE A 179 -1.52 -10.04 -8.59
CA ILE A 179 -1.58 -10.90 -7.39
C ILE A 179 -1.66 -10.04 -6.13
N LEU A 180 -0.79 -9.05 -5.96
CA LEU A 180 -0.78 -8.16 -4.79
C LEU A 180 -2.12 -7.43 -4.61
N GLU A 181 -2.74 -6.95 -5.69
CA GLU A 181 -4.10 -6.37 -5.68
C GLU A 181 -5.14 -7.34 -5.12
N ASN A 182 -5.10 -8.60 -5.57
CA ASN A 182 -6.02 -9.63 -5.09
C ASN A 182 -5.79 -9.99 -3.61
N LEU A 183 -4.53 -9.94 -3.16
CA LEU A 183 -4.15 -10.22 -1.77
C LEU A 183 -4.45 -9.07 -0.81
N ARG A 184 -4.48 -7.83 -1.31
CA ARG A 184 -4.69 -6.65 -0.48
C ARG A 184 -6.01 -6.72 0.30
N VAL A 185 -5.97 -6.19 1.52
CA VAL A 185 -7.10 -6.20 2.47
C VAL A 185 -7.40 -4.78 2.95
N GLY A 186 -8.68 -4.48 3.19
CA GLY A 186 -9.15 -3.16 3.66
C GLY A 186 -9.60 -2.21 2.54
N GLN A 187 -9.12 -2.39 1.31
CA GLN A 187 -9.56 -1.59 0.16
C GLN A 187 -10.94 -1.98 -0.32
N ASN A 188 -11.87 -1.02 -0.31
CA ASN A 188 -13.26 -1.22 -0.74
C ASN A 188 -13.93 -2.45 -0.10
N SER A 189 -13.37 -2.96 1.01
CA SER A 189 -13.87 -4.16 1.65
C SER A 189 -15.23 -3.83 2.21
N SER A 190 -16.18 -4.73 1.98
CA SER A 190 -17.38 -4.82 2.79
C SER A 190 -17.02 -4.67 4.27
N GLU A 191 -17.98 -4.25 5.10
CA GLU A 191 -17.84 -4.19 6.57
C GLU A 191 -17.30 -5.49 7.21
N ILE A 192 -17.09 -6.57 6.46
CA ILE A 192 -16.57 -7.87 6.88
C ILE A 192 -15.08 -7.84 7.27
N GLU A 193 -14.17 -7.32 6.43
CA GLU A 193 -12.70 -7.36 6.68
C GLU A 193 -12.17 -6.00 7.18
N ARG A 194 -12.73 -5.49 8.29
CA ARG A 194 -12.44 -4.14 8.82
C ARG A 194 -11.49 -4.09 10.02
N GLN A 195 -11.13 -5.25 10.60
CA GLN A 195 -10.38 -5.36 11.85
C GLN A 195 -9.38 -6.51 11.79
N PHE A 196 -8.16 -6.26 12.27
CA PHE A 196 -7.03 -7.19 12.20
C PHE A 196 -6.31 -7.24 13.54
N SER A 197 -5.84 -8.42 13.92
CA SER A 197 -5.26 -8.64 15.24
C SER A 197 -3.77 -8.85 15.20
N HIS A 198 -3.06 -8.13 16.06
CA HIS A 198 -1.64 -8.34 16.33
C HIS A 198 -1.48 -9.03 17.68
N TYR A 199 -0.98 -10.26 17.68
CA TYR A 199 -0.72 -11.02 18.91
C TYR A 199 0.66 -10.68 19.45
N THR A 200 0.71 -10.26 20.70
CA THR A 200 1.95 -9.84 21.35
C THR A 200 1.89 -10.06 22.86
N ARG A 201 2.97 -9.75 23.56
CA ARG A 201 3.03 -9.81 25.03
C ARG A 201 2.22 -8.66 25.64
N PRO A 202 1.56 -8.85 26.79
CA PRO A 202 0.90 -7.78 27.51
C PRO A 202 1.81 -6.58 27.79
N SER A 203 3.06 -6.83 28.21
CA SER A 203 4.06 -5.78 28.42
C SER A 203 4.34 -4.97 27.14
N THR A 204 4.56 -5.65 26.01
CA THR A 204 4.78 -5.01 24.71
C THR A 204 3.55 -4.23 24.25
N ALA A 205 2.35 -4.81 24.31
CA ALA A 205 1.12 -4.11 23.96
C ALA A 205 0.91 -2.85 24.80
N HIS A 206 1.18 -2.92 26.11
CA HIS A 206 1.07 -1.77 26.99
C HIS A 206 2.02 -0.64 26.57
N SER A 207 3.31 -0.92 26.35
CA SER A 207 4.27 0.11 25.92
C SER A 207 3.95 0.70 24.55
N LEU A 208 3.43 -0.10 23.60
CA LEU A 208 2.95 0.40 22.31
C LEU A 208 1.75 1.33 22.46
N LEU A 209 0.78 0.94 23.29
CA LEU A 209 -0.45 1.71 23.48
C LEU A 209 -0.26 2.98 24.31
N MET A 210 0.75 3.01 25.19
CA MET A 210 1.13 4.20 25.96
C MET A 210 2.03 5.17 25.18
N GLY A 211 2.49 4.79 23.98
CA GLY A 211 3.44 5.59 23.20
C GLY A 211 4.86 5.58 23.76
N GLU A 212 5.20 4.61 24.61
CA GLU A 212 6.56 4.42 25.14
C GLU A 212 7.48 3.76 24.11
N SER A 213 6.89 3.03 23.15
CA SER A 213 7.58 2.44 22.00
C SER A 213 6.75 2.62 20.74
N ALA A 214 7.45 2.84 19.61
CA ALA A 214 6.83 2.74 18.29
C ALA A 214 6.44 1.30 17.97
N PHE A 215 5.41 1.12 17.14
CA PHE A 215 5.17 -0.14 16.45
C PHE A 215 6.33 -0.40 15.48
N ARG A 216 6.74 -1.65 15.27
CA ARG A 216 7.95 -1.97 14.50
C ARG A 216 7.67 -3.06 13.49
N LEU A 217 8.36 -3.00 12.35
CA LEU A 217 8.52 -4.15 11.46
C LEU A 217 9.93 -4.70 11.67
N ASN A 218 10.04 -6.01 11.87
CA ASN A 218 11.31 -6.67 12.16
C ASN A 218 11.81 -7.41 10.92
N THR A 219 13.12 -7.65 10.83
CA THR A 219 13.66 -8.45 9.74
C THR A 219 13.08 -9.86 9.69
N VAL A 220 12.96 -10.39 8.47
CA VAL A 220 12.55 -11.78 8.21
C VAL A 220 13.54 -12.85 8.69
N ALA A 221 14.72 -12.48 9.21
CA ALA A 221 15.73 -13.44 9.68
C ALA A 221 15.27 -14.32 10.87
N ASN A 222 14.25 -13.88 11.62
CA ASN A 222 13.76 -14.54 12.83
C ASN A 222 12.31 -15.05 12.69
N VAL A 223 11.86 -15.34 11.46
CA VAL A 223 10.50 -15.86 11.22
C VAL A 223 10.34 -17.31 11.69
N ASN A 224 9.12 -17.66 12.12
CA ASN A 224 8.83 -18.98 12.69
C ASN A 224 8.81 -20.11 11.64
N ASP A 225 8.50 -19.80 10.38
CA ASP A 225 8.53 -20.76 9.28
C ASP A 225 9.95 -20.76 8.66
N PRO A 226 10.78 -21.81 8.86
CA PRO A 226 12.14 -21.86 8.33
C PRO A 226 12.19 -22.02 6.79
N THR A 227 11.03 -22.30 6.18
CA THR A 227 10.85 -22.39 4.73
C THR A 227 10.30 -21.10 4.13
N GLU A 228 9.96 -20.12 4.97
CA GLU A 228 9.54 -18.80 4.54
C GLU A 228 10.60 -18.15 3.65
N GLY A 229 10.14 -17.56 2.55
CA GLY A 229 10.99 -17.06 1.47
C GLY A 229 11.58 -18.11 0.53
N LYS A 230 11.49 -19.42 0.83
CA LYS A 230 11.99 -20.50 -0.05
C LYS A 230 10.88 -21.24 -0.79
N ILE A 231 9.67 -21.31 -0.21
CA ILE A 231 8.55 -22.08 -0.78
C ILE A 231 8.15 -21.56 -2.16
N LEU A 232 8.03 -20.24 -2.32
CA LEU A 232 7.63 -19.66 -3.61
C LEU A 232 8.61 -20.04 -4.72
N HIS A 233 9.91 -19.98 -4.44
CA HIS A 233 10.96 -20.36 -5.38
C HIS A 233 10.79 -21.81 -5.87
N ARG A 234 10.56 -22.73 -4.92
CA ARG A 234 10.31 -24.16 -5.23
C ARG A 234 9.00 -24.38 -5.98
N TYR A 235 7.91 -23.76 -5.53
CA TYR A 235 6.60 -23.87 -6.16
C TYR A 235 6.64 -23.42 -7.62
N LEU A 236 7.29 -22.28 -7.89
CA LEU A 236 7.45 -21.76 -9.25
C LEU A 236 8.44 -22.54 -10.10
N ASN A 237 9.14 -23.54 -9.55
CA ASN A 237 10.28 -24.19 -10.18
C ASN A 237 11.27 -23.17 -10.76
N ASN A 238 11.54 -22.11 -9.99
CA ASN A 238 12.33 -20.98 -10.43
C ASN A 238 13.78 -21.43 -10.73
N PRO A 239 14.27 -21.32 -11.98
CA PRO A 239 15.61 -21.78 -12.32
C PRO A 239 16.70 -20.76 -11.95
N PHE A 240 16.33 -19.54 -11.53
CA PHE A 240 17.24 -18.43 -11.26
C PHE A 240 17.75 -18.42 -9.81
N ALA A 241 18.96 -17.91 -9.62
CA ALA A 241 19.59 -17.78 -8.31
C ALA A 241 18.92 -16.69 -7.46
N GLU A 242 18.94 -16.87 -6.14
CA GLU A 242 18.53 -15.85 -5.17
C GLU A 242 19.75 -14.99 -4.81
N HIS A 243 19.62 -13.66 -4.83
CA HIS A 243 20.72 -12.72 -4.62
C HIS A 243 20.70 -12.07 -3.24
N GLY A 244 19.53 -11.95 -2.59
CA GLY A 244 19.46 -11.53 -1.17
C GLY A 244 19.94 -10.10 -0.89
N ASN A 245 19.92 -9.23 -1.90
CA ASN A 245 20.54 -7.90 -1.84
C ASN A 245 19.74 -6.86 -1.03
N HIS A 246 18.51 -7.17 -0.59
CA HIS A 246 17.61 -6.22 0.06
C HIS A 246 17.22 -6.66 1.46
N ALA A 247 17.12 -5.71 2.38
CA ALA A 247 16.56 -5.93 3.70
C ALA A 247 15.04 -5.94 3.63
N VAL A 248 14.41 -6.95 4.22
CA VAL A 248 12.94 -7.07 4.27
C VAL A 248 12.47 -7.12 5.70
N PHE A 249 11.55 -6.23 6.02
CA PHE A 249 10.95 -6.05 7.33
C PHE A 249 9.47 -6.37 7.25
N ILE A 250 8.97 -7.18 8.18
CA ILE A 250 7.56 -7.56 8.22
C ILE A 250 6.95 -7.33 9.61
N SER A 251 5.65 -7.09 9.62
CA SER A 251 4.84 -7.27 10.82
C SER A 251 3.56 -8.03 10.48
N CYS A 252 3.22 -8.95 11.38
CA CYS A 252 2.21 -9.96 11.17
C CYS A 252 0.91 -9.58 11.90
N PHE A 253 -0.20 -9.81 11.22
CA PHE A 253 -1.56 -9.65 11.71
C PHE A 253 -2.36 -10.90 11.36
N THR A 254 -3.56 -11.04 11.91
CA THR A 254 -4.45 -12.15 11.56
C THR A 254 -5.91 -11.68 11.53
N PHE A 255 -6.71 -12.36 10.72
CA PHE A 255 -8.17 -12.25 10.73
C PHE A 255 -8.79 -12.77 12.05
N ASN A 256 -8.06 -13.60 12.80
CA ASN A 256 -8.57 -14.28 13.97
C ASN A 256 -8.29 -13.51 15.27
N HIS A 257 -9.29 -12.79 15.77
CA HIS A 257 -9.13 -11.87 16.92
C HIS A 257 -8.95 -12.56 18.27
N ASP A 258 -9.57 -13.73 18.44
CA ASP A 258 -9.58 -14.52 19.67
C ASP A 258 -9.34 -16.01 19.35
N SER A 259 -8.07 -16.35 19.09
CA SER A 259 -7.65 -17.69 18.67
C SER A 259 -6.79 -18.38 19.72
N LEU A 260 -7.22 -19.57 20.12
CA LEU A 260 -6.47 -20.46 21.02
C LEU A 260 -5.08 -20.77 20.46
N ASN A 261 -4.98 -21.12 19.18
CA ASN A 261 -3.72 -21.48 18.56
C ASN A 261 -2.75 -20.30 18.55
N GLN A 262 -3.25 -19.09 18.27
CA GLN A 262 -2.45 -17.89 18.33
C GLN A 262 -1.95 -17.60 19.75
N PHE A 263 -2.80 -17.67 20.77
CA PHE A 263 -2.38 -17.46 22.17
C PHE A 263 -1.41 -18.52 22.71
N ARG A 264 -1.45 -19.74 22.16
CA ARG A 264 -0.51 -20.81 22.53
C ARG A 264 0.87 -20.61 21.92
N LEU A 265 0.94 -20.04 20.71
CA LEU A 265 2.18 -19.94 19.95
C LEU A 265 2.84 -18.56 20.08
N TYR A 266 2.06 -17.50 20.18
CA TYR A 266 2.52 -16.11 20.09
C TYR A 266 2.28 -15.32 21.39
N GLY A 267 3.04 -14.23 21.55
CA GLY A 267 2.86 -13.29 22.66
C GLY A 267 3.20 -13.86 24.05
N LYS A 268 3.97 -14.94 24.13
CA LYS A 268 4.35 -15.60 25.41
C LYS A 268 5.10 -14.64 26.33
N GLU A 269 4.45 -14.22 27.41
CA GLU A 269 5.03 -13.42 28.48
C GLU A 269 5.87 -14.34 29.38
N GLY A 270 7.14 -13.98 29.59
CA GLY A 270 8.10 -14.85 30.28
C GLY A 270 8.24 -16.26 29.67
N GLY A 271 7.95 -16.42 28.37
CA GLY A 271 8.04 -17.70 27.66
C GLY A 271 6.89 -18.69 27.94
N LYS A 272 5.85 -18.30 28.69
CA LYS A 272 4.73 -19.17 29.04
C LYS A 272 3.60 -19.12 28.00
N GLU A 273 3.04 -20.28 27.65
CA GLU A 273 1.89 -20.35 26.74
C GLU A 273 0.67 -19.65 27.34
N ALA A 274 -0.22 -19.14 26.47
CA ALA A 274 -1.49 -18.54 26.88
C ALA A 274 -1.36 -17.40 27.91
N THR A 275 -0.29 -16.62 27.79
CA THR A 275 -0.04 -15.39 28.57
C THR A 275 0.00 -14.14 27.69
N GLY A 276 -0.28 -14.30 26.39
CA GLY A 276 -0.30 -13.21 25.42
C GLY A 276 -1.59 -12.39 25.41
N CYS A 277 -1.58 -11.31 24.63
CA CYS A 277 -2.77 -10.53 24.30
C CYS A 277 -2.88 -10.35 22.78
N SER A 278 -4.10 -10.10 22.30
CA SER A 278 -4.41 -9.79 20.91
C SER A 278 -4.92 -8.36 20.83
N MET A 279 -4.17 -7.51 20.13
CA MET A 279 -4.51 -6.12 19.89
C MET A 279 -5.25 -6.01 18.56
N VAL A 280 -6.55 -5.71 18.62
CA VAL A 280 -7.42 -5.64 17.44
C VAL A 280 -7.49 -4.20 16.95
N LEU A 281 -6.86 -3.94 15.81
CA LEU A 281 -6.79 -2.65 15.14
C LEU A 281 -7.79 -2.60 13.99
N ASP A 282 -8.34 -1.43 13.69
CA ASP A 282 -9.14 -1.25 12.48
C ASP A 282 -8.29 -1.03 11.23
N LYS A 283 -8.96 -1.03 10.07
CA LYS A 283 -8.30 -0.87 8.77
C LYS A 283 -7.57 0.47 8.57
N ALA A 284 -7.92 1.54 9.28
CA ALA A 284 -7.29 2.85 9.14
C ALA A 284 -5.85 2.89 9.69
N PHE A 285 -5.45 1.88 10.47
CA PHE A 285 -4.05 1.67 10.84
C PHE A 285 -3.13 1.33 9.65
N PHE A 286 -3.71 0.99 8.49
CA PHE A 286 -3.00 0.57 7.28
C PHE A 286 -3.29 1.51 6.12
N ASN A 287 -2.42 1.49 5.11
CA ASN A 287 -2.61 2.30 3.91
C ASN A 287 -3.79 1.80 3.07
N GLN A 288 -4.81 2.66 2.94
CA GLN A 288 -6.02 2.38 2.17
C GLN A 288 -5.95 2.89 0.71
N SER A 289 -4.88 3.58 0.29
CA SER A 289 -4.77 4.18 -1.06
C SER A 289 -4.63 3.14 -2.18
N PRO A 290 -5.50 3.13 -3.21
CA PRO A 290 -5.47 2.16 -4.32
C PRO A 290 -4.15 2.14 -5.09
N LEU A 291 -3.38 3.23 -5.06
CA LEU A 291 -2.20 3.41 -5.89
C LEU A 291 -0.89 2.91 -5.24
N ASN A 292 -0.93 2.53 -3.96
CA ASN A 292 0.27 2.11 -3.23
C ASN A 292 0.39 0.58 -3.20
N PHE A 293 1.11 0.01 -4.19
CA PHE A 293 1.20 -1.44 -4.41
C PHE A 293 2.32 -2.13 -3.63
N ALA A 294 3.32 -1.38 -3.14
CA ALA A 294 4.36 -1.84 -2.22
C ALA A 294 5.10 -0.60 -1.67
N SER A 295 5.38 -0.58 -0.37
CA SER A 295 6.13 0.51 0.27
C SER A 295 7.58 0.07 0.42
N ILE A 296 8.38 0.48 -0.57
CA ILE A 296 9.78 0.09 -0.70
C ILE A 296 10.58 1.37 -0.85
N ASN A 297 11.52 1.58 0.07
CA ASN A 297 12.41 2.72 0.06
C ASN A 297 13.80 2.22 -0.30
N LEU A 298 14.16 2.39 -1.57
CA LEU A 298 15.49 2.06 -2.05
C LEU A 298 16.26 3.36 -2.05
N ASN A 299 17.28 3.43 -1.20
CA ASN A 299 18.03 4.62 -0.89
C ASN A 299 18.63 5.22 -2.17
N THR A 300 17.96 6.20 -2.72
CA THR A 300 18.58 7.17 -3.61
C THR A 300 18.50 8.51 -2.96
N HIS A 301 19.67 9.10 -2.72
CA HIS A 301 19.85 10.44 -2.20
C HIS A 301 18.73 11.39 -2.66
N GLN A 302 18.00 11.90 -1.66
CA GLN A 302 16.89 12.87 -1.67
C GLN A 302 15.55 12.26 -1.26
N SER A 303 15.44 11.96 0.04
CA SER A 303 14.17 11.97 0.75
C SER A 303 13.59 13.39 0.76
N MET A 304 12.94 13.79 -0.33
CA MET A 304 11.93 14.84 -0.26
C MET A 304 10.61 14.17 0.13
N ALA A 305 10.14 14.45 1.35
CA ALA A 305 8.83 13.96 1.77
C ALA A 305 7.75 14.43 0.80
N LEU A 306 7.25 13.48 0.03
CA LEU A 306 6.04 13.60 -0.76
C LEU A 306 4.88 13.13 0.13
N SER A 307 4.57 13.94 1.14
CA SER A 307 3.24 13.96 1.74
C SER A 307 2.48 15.07 1.04
N ALA A 308 1.45 14.67 0.29
CA ALA A 308 0.38 15.47 -0.29
C ALA A 308 0.35 16.94 0.15
N ASP A 309 0.85 17.82 -0.72
CA ASP A 309 0.28 19.15 -0.92
C ASP A 309 0.67 19.68 -2.31
N MET A 310 -0.02 19.17 -3.33
CA MET A 310 0.24 19.39 -4.77
C MET A 310 0.07 20.85 -5.23
N ASN A 311 -0.23 21.78 -4.32
CA ASN A 311 -0.83 23.09 -4.63
C ASN A 311 -0.32 24.28 -3.80
N LYS A 312 0.75 24.14 -3.00
CA LYS A 312 1.39 25.29 -2.36
C LYS A 312 2.41 25.98 -3.28
N PRO A 313 2.54 27.32 -3.25
CA PRO A 313 3.68 28.01 -3.85
C PRO A 313 4.98 27.56 -3.17
N ASP A 314 6.03 27.35 -3.98
CA ASP A 314 7.35 26.87 -3.56
C ASP A 314 7.86 27.61 -2.30
N LYS A 315 8.02 26.88 -1.19
CA LYS A 315 8.77 27.36 -0.03
C LYS A 315 10.16 26.72 0.01
N PRO A 316 11.22 27.48 0.37
CA PRO A 316 12.56 26.93 0.47
C PRO A 316 12.64 25.83 1.53
N ALA A 317 13.32 24.74 1.21
CA ALA A 317 13.50 23.58 2.08
C ALA A 317 14.33 23.92 3.32
N GLU A 318 13.71 23.84 4.51
CA GLU A 318 14.42 23.75 5.78
C GLU A 318 14.94 22.32 5.98
N ALA A 319 16.14 22.19 6.57
CA ALA A 319 16.76 20.90 6.84
C ALA A 319 15.87 20.08 7.80
N LYS A 320 15.36 18.94 7.31
CA LYS A 320 14.50 18.05 8.10
C LYS A 320 15.30 17.34 9.19
N PRO A 321 14.74 17.19 10.41
CA PRO A 321 15.26 16.23 11.38
C PRO A 321 15.16 14.81 10.81
N ALA A 322 16.03 13.91 11.28
CA ALA A 322 16.02 12.51 10.87
C ALA A 322 14.60 11.90 11.01
N PRO A 323 14.18 11.02 10.08
CA PRO A 323 12.83 10.45 10.13
C PRO A 323 12.60 9.62 11.40
N SER A 324 11.42 9.73 12.02
CA SER A 324 11.05 8.96 13.23
C SER A 324 10.64 7.52 12.95
N GLY A 325 10.16 7.24 11.74
CA GLY A 325 9.62 5.96 11.29
C GLY A 325 9.02 6.05 9.89
N ILE A 326 8.58 4.92 9.35
CA ILE A 326 7.97 4.80 8.03
C ILE A 326 6.47 5.08 8.11
N GLY A 327 5.90 5.62 7.03
CA GLY A 327 4.47 5.91 6.93
C GLY A 327 3.58 4.66 6.79
N LEU A 328 2.28 4.86 6.55
CA LEU A 328 1.31 3.78 6.44
C LEU A 328 1.63 2.81 5.30
N LEU A 329 1.60 1.50 5.58
CA LEU A 329 1.82 0.45 4.59
C LEU A 329 0.52 -0.32 4.29
N PRO A 330 0.34 -0.81 3.06
CA PRO A 330 -0.78 -1.70 2.72
C PRO A 330 -0.69 -3.05 3.46
N LEU A 331 -1.86 -3.58 3.83
CA LEU A 331 -2.00 -4.89 4.44
C LEU A 331 -2.39 -5.95 3.39
N TYR A 332 -1.66 -7.06 3.34
CA TYR A 332 -1.90 -8.17 2.42
C TYR A 332 -2.19 -9.45 3.17
N ARG A 333 -3.14 -10.26 2.69
CA ARG A 333 -3.35 -11.62 3.18
C ARG A 333 -2.25 -12.55 2.66
N CYS A 334 -1.83 -13.52 3.45
CA CYS A 334 -0.83 -14.51 3.02
C CYS A 334 -1.44 -15.56 2.07
N ILE A 335 -0.57 -16.20 1.30
CA ILE A 335 -0.84 -17.36 0.45
C ILE A 335 -0.24 -18.58 1.13
N TYR A 336 -1.05 -19.63 1.31
CA TYR A 336 -0.60 -20.92 1.81
C TYR A 336 -0.44 -21.89 0.66
N ILE A 337 0.75 -22.47 0.54
CA ILE A 337 1.14 -23.34 -0.58
C ILE A 337 1.66 -24.68 -0.06
N ASP A 338 1.29 -25.76 -0.74
CA ASP A 338 2.03 -27.02 -0.72
C ASP A 338 2.64 -27.29 -2.10
N GLU A 339 3.97 -27.19 -2.20
CA GLU A 339 4.69 -27.27 -3.48
C GLU A 339 4.57 -28.62 -4.17
N LYS A 340 4.17 -29.68 -3.44
CA LYS A 340 4.07 -31.04 -3.98
C LYS A 340 2.74 -31.31 -4.66
N SER A 341 1.64 -30.84 -4.07
CA SER A 341 0.29 -31.06 -4.61
C SER A 341 -0.18 -29.93 -5.54
N GLY A 342 0.46 -28.76 -5.50
CA GLY A 342 -0.03 -27.56 -6.16
C GLY A 342 -1.18 -26.88 -5.41
N TYR A 343 -1.39 -27.23 -4.14
CA TYR A 343 -2.41 -26.60 -3.30
C TYR A 343 -2.08 -25.12 -3.07
N VAL A 344 -3.08 -24.27 -3.28
CA VAL A 344 -3.01 -22.82 -3.04
C VAL A 344 -4.25 -22.40 -2.26
N ARG A 345 -4.07 -21.74 -1.11
CA ARG A 345 -5.15 -21.19 -0.28
C ARG A 345 -4.82 -19.77 0.14
N LEU A 346 -5.79 -18.88 0.14
CA LEU A 346 -5.62 -17.52 0.68
C LEU A 346 -6.04 -17.46 2.15
N ALA A 347 -5.31 -16.66 2.94
CA ALA A 347 -5.75 -16.35 4.29
C ALA A 347 -7.10 -15.60 4.27
N CYS A 348 -7.99 -15.99 5.18
CA CYS A 348 -9.35 -15.47 5.28
C CYS A 348 -9.87 -15.54 6.72
N ARG A 349 -11.00 -14.88 6.98
CA ARG A 349 -11.75 -15.05 8.24
C ARG A 349 -12.28 -16.48 8.37
N ASP A 350 -12.36 -16.96 9.60
CA ASP A 350 -13.03 -18.24 9.89
C ASP A 350 -14.55 -18.08 10.00
N GLU A 351 -15.29 -19.09 9.54
CA GLU A 351 -16.76 -19.12 9.53
C GLU A 351 -17.36 -18.81 10.91
N VAL A 352 -16.80 -19.39 11.97
CA VAL A 352 -17.28 -19.19 13.36
C VAL A 352 -17.29 -17.71 13.75
N THR A 353 -16.41 -16.90 13.18
CA THR A 353 -16.37 -15.46 13.47
C THR A 353 -17.59 -14.72 12.92
N PHE A 354 -18.19 -15.20 11.84
CA PHE A 354 -19.42 -14.64 11.29
C PHE A 354 -20.61 -14.93 12.20
N TYR A 355 -20.71 -16.16 12.72
CA TYR A 355 -21.77 -16.53 13.67
C TYR A 355 -21.69 -15.75 14.98
N ARG A 356 -20.48 -15.47 15.46
CA ARG A 356 -20.26 -14.63 16.65
C ARG A 356 -20.64 -13.17 16.43
N GLU A 357 -20.56 -12.68 15.20
CA GLU A 357 -20.71 -11.26 14.89
C GLU A 357 -22.09 -10.88 14.33
N TYR A 358 -22.65 -11.72 13.45
CA TYR A 358 -23.84 -11.40 12.66
C TYR A 358 -25.08 -12.21 13.04
N GLY A 359 -24.96 -13.18 13.96
CA GLY A 359 -26.10 -13.97 14.44
C GLY A 359 -26.88 -14.63 13.31
N GLN A 360 -28.12 -14.22 13.10
CA GLN A 360 -29.00 -14.80 12.08
C GLN A 360 -28.54 -14.54 10.64
N GLU A 361 -27.83 -13.45 10.37
CA GLU A 361 -27.30 -13.12 9.02
C GLU A 361 -25.95 -13.81 8.72
N ALA A 362 -25.41 -14.58 9.67
CA ALA A 362 -24.05 -15.11 9.56
C ALA A 362 -23.87 -16.04 8.36
N THR A 363 -24.81 -16.95 8.11
CA THR A 363 -24.73 -17.92 7.02
C THR A 363 -24.62 -17.23 5.65
N ASP A 364 -25.52 -16.27 5.38
CA ASP A 364 -25.55 -15.60 4.08
C ASP A 364 -24.30 -14.73 3.85
N LYS A 365 -23.85 -14.01 4.90
CA LYS A 365 -22.61 -13.22 4.83
C LYS A 365 -21.38 -14.10 4.66
N TRP A 366 -21.34 -15.27 5.33
CA TRP A 366 -20.25 -16.23 5.19
C TRP A 366 -20.20 -16.79 3.76
N LEU A 367 -21.33 -17.24 3.21
CA LEU A 367 -21.37 -17.79 1.85
C LEU A 367 -20.91 -16.75 0.80
N ALA A 368 -21.36 -15.50 0.93
CA ALA A 368 -20.91 -14.42 0.05
C ALA A 368 -19.41 -14.14 0.19
N TYR A 369 -18.91 -14.10 1.43
CA TYR A 369 -17.49 -13.90 1.71
C TYR A 369 -16.63 -15.05 1.18
N GLN A 370 -17.02 -16.29 1.46
CA GLN A 370 -16.32 -17.49 1.01
C GLN A 370 -16.19 -17.51 -0.52
N LYS A 371 -17.28 -17.22 -1.24
CA LYS A 371 -17.25 -17.14 -2.70
C LYS A 371 -16.27 -16.09 -3.21
N MET A 372 -16.27 -14.89 -2.60
CA MET A 372 -15.31 -13.83 -2.94
C MET A 372 -13.86 -14.29 -2.74
N ILE A 373 -13.56 -15.02 -1.65
CA ILE A 373 -12.23 -15.57 -1.39
C ILE A 373 -11.86 -16.65 -2.41
N GLU A 374 -12.79 -17.54 -2.75
CA GLU A 374 -12.58 -18.60 -3.75
C GLU A 374 -12.29 -18.02 -5.14
N ASP A 375 -13.01 -16.98 -5.55
CA ASP A 375 -12.78 -16.27 -6.82
C ASP A 375 -11.36 -15.65 -6.83
N LYS A 376 -10.97 -14.93 -5.76
CA LYS A 376 -9.60 -14.40 -5.61
C LYS A 376 -8.54 -15.49 -5.63
N GLN A 377 -8.78 -16.60 -4.94
CA GLN A 377 -7.84 -17.72 -4.88
C GLN A 377 -7.60 -18.34 -6.25
N LYS A 378 -8.67 -18.51 -7.05
CA LYS A 378 -8.56 -19.02 -8.41
C LYS A 378 -7.70 -18.09 -9.28
N ILE A 379 -7.95 -16.78 -9.21
CA ILE A 379 -7.18 -15.76 -9.93
C ILE A 379 -5.69 -15.84 -9.55
N VAL A 380 -5.38 -15.89 -8.24
CA VAL A 380 -4.00 -15.99 -7.75
C VAL A 380 -3.32 -17.28 -8.23
N ALA A 381 -3.99 -18.43 -8.15
CA ALA A 381 -3.43 -19.70 -8.60
C ALA A 381 -3.13 -19.71 -10.12
N GLU A 382 -4.06 -19.20 -10.94
CA GLU A 382 -3.86 -19.06 -12.39
C GLU A 382 -2.66 -18.16 -12.72
N LYS A 383 -2.50 -17.06 -11.98
CA LYS A 383 -1.38 -16.12 -12.14
C LYS A 383 -0.03 -16.71 -11.74
N LEU A 384 0.02 -17.45 -10.62
CA LEU A 384 1.24 -18.16 -10.22
C LEU A 384 1.67 -19.19 -11.28
N ASN A 385 0.71 -19.92 -11.88
CA ASN A 385 1.00 -20.84 -12.99
C ASN A 385 1.50 -20.10 -14.25
N HIS A 386 1.01 -18.90 -14.51
CA HIS A 386 1.50 -18.07 -15.61
C HIS A 386 2.96 -17.62 -15.36
N ILE A 387 3.29 -17.17 -14.14
CA ILE A 387 4.68 -16.86 -13.77
C ILE A 387 5.58 -18.08 -13.98
N GLN A 388 5.16 -19.26 -13.50
CA GLN A 388 5.90 -20.51 -13.69
C GLN A 388 6.13 -20.82 -15.17
N THR A 389 5.13 -20.60 -16.04
CA THR A 389 5.25 -20.82 -17.49
C THR A 389 6.30 -19.89 -18.11
N ILE A 390 6.30 -18.61 -17.73
CA ILE A 390 7.28 -17.63 -18.23
C ILE A 390 8.68 -18.00 -17.75
N LEU A 391 8.86 -18.31 -16.46
CA LEU A 391 10.15 -18.72 -15.89
C LEU A 391 10.70 -19.99 -16.56
N ALA A 392 9.83 -20.96 -16.88
CA ALA A 392 10.24 -22.15 -17.61
C ALA A 392 10.72 -21.84 -19.04
N GLY A 393 10.12 -20.84 -19.70
CA GLY A 393 10.58 -20.33 -21.00
C GLY A 393 11.94 -19.61 -20.92
N LEU A 394 12.29 -19.07 -19.76
CA LEU A 394 13.55 -18.36 -19.53
C LEU A 394 14.68 -19.26 -18.97
N LYS A 395 14.42 -20.56 -18.75
CA LYS A 395 15.36 -21.48 -18.08
C LYS A 395 16.76 -21.57 -18.70
N GLU A 396 16.88 -21.33 -20.00
CA GLU A 396 18.17 -21.39 -20.72
C GLU A 396 19.08 -20.20 -20.37
N TYR A 397 18.52 -19.14 -19.78
CA TYR A 397 19.21 -17.93 -19.37
C TYR A 397 19.49 -17.90 -17.86
N LYS A 398 19.36 -19.04 -17.16
CA LYS A 398 19.53 -19.13 -15.69
C LYS A 398 20.89 -18.65 -15.18
N ASP A 399 21.91 -18.67 -16.03
CA ASP A 399 23.28 -18.26 -15.68
C ASP A 399 23.53 -16.77 -16.00
N ASP A 400 22.52 -16.05 -16.53
CA ASP A 400 22.54 -14.59 -16.64
C ASP A 400 22.28 -13.98 -15.26
N GLU A 401 23.33 -13.39 -14.69
CA GLU A 401 23.33 -12.80 -13.36
C GLU A 401 22.38 -11.60 -13.26
N LYS A 402 22.31 -10.76 -14.30
CA LYS A 402 21.43 -9.58 -14.29
C LYS A 402 19.98 -9.99 -14.38
N LEU A 403 19.68 -11.01 -15.20
CA LEU A 403 18.35 -11.58 -15.29
C LEU A 403 17.92 -12.24 -13.98
N SER A 404 18.83 -12.99 -13.34
CA SER A 404 18.59 -13.61 -12.04
C SER A 404 18.30 -12.56 -10.95
N GLU A 405 19.10 -11.49 -10.90
CA GLU A 405 18.90 -10.39 -9.96
C GLU A 405 17.55 -9.68 -10.18
N ALA A 406 17.18 -9.43 -11.44
CA ALA A 406 15.88 -8.83 -11.77
C ALA A 406 14.72 -9.74 -11.34
N ILE A 407 14.82 -11.06 -11.57
CA ILE A 407 13.78 -12.02 -11.20
C ILE A 407 13.65 -12.16 -9.68
N ASP A 408 14.75 -12.26 -8.93
CA ASP A 408 14.73 -12.30 -7.46
C ASP A 408 14.11 -11.02 -6.89
N PHE A 409 14.43 -9.85 -7.47
CA PHE A 409 13.87 -8.57 -7.07
C PHE A 409 12.36 -8.49 -7.30
N ILE A 410 11.86 -8.78 -8.51
CA ILE A 410 10.43 -8.62 -8.80
C ILE A 410 9.56 -9.61 -8.02
N LEU A 411 10.09 -10.80 -7.69
CA LEU A 411 9.40 -11.81 -6.87
C LEU A 411 9.40 -11.49 -5.37
N LEU A 412 10.23 -10.54 -4.93
CA LEU A 412 10.47 -10.26 -3.52
C LEU A 412 9.20 -9.95 -2.70
N PRO A 413 8.20 -9.18 -3.21
CA PRO A 413 6.96 -8.95 -2.47
C PRO A 413 6.17 -10.25 -2.20
N LEU A 414 6.07 -11.14 -3.19
CA LEU A 414 5.34 -12.41 -3.02
C LEU A 414 6.10 -13.40 -2.15
N LYS A 415 7.44 -13.37 -2.23
CA LYS A 415 8.34 -14.24 -1.45
C LYS A 415 8.02 -14.24 0.04
N TYR A 416 7.64 -13.07 0.57
CA TYR A 416 7.30 -12.88 1.99
C TYR A 416 5.79 -12.76 2.27
N LEU A 417 4.95 -13.11 1.29
CA LEU A 417 3.52 -13.34 1.50
C LEU A 417 3.16 -14.83 1.40
N VAL A 418 4.10 -15.69 1.00
CA VAL A 418 3.89 -17.13 0.83
C VAL A 418 4.39 -17.89 2.05
N LYS A 419 3.55 -18.80 2.55
CA LYS A 419 3.82 -19.70 3.68
C LYS A 419 3.51 -21.14 3.32
N HIS A 420 4.08 -22.08 4.09
CA HIS A 420 3.73 -23.49 3.93
C HIS A 420 2.25 -23.72 4.29
N ALA A 421 1.56 -24.62 3.61
CA ALA A 421 0.17 -24.98 3.89
C ALA A 421 -0.08 -25.45 5.33
N ALA A 422 0.95 -25.97 6.00
CA ALA A 422 0.89 -26.38 7.40
C ALA A 422 0.61 -25.22 8.38
N PHE A 423 0.83 -23.97 7.98
CA PHE A 423 0.56 -22.78 8.81
C PHE A 423 -0.80 -22.14 8.51
N GLN A 424 -1.65 -22.78 7.70
CA GLN A 424 -2.94 -22.20 7.25
C GLN A 424 -3.84 -21.72 8.40
N GLU A 425 -3.83 -22.41 9.55
CA GLU A 425 -4.64 -22.05 10.72
C GLU A 425 -4.33 -20.64 11.26
N GLU A 426 -3.20 -20.05 10.88
CA GLU A 426 -2.82 -18.72 11.35
C GLU A 426 -3.66 -17.61 10.73
N GLN A 427 -4.23 -17.84 9.54
CA GLN A 427 -5.00 -16.85 8.77
C GLN A 427 -4.30 -15.48 8.76
N GLU A 428 -3.01 -15.48 8.44
CA GLU A 428 -2.11 -14.34 8.59
C GLU A 428 -2.26 -13.31 7.46
N CYS A 429 -2.13 -12.05 7.83
CA CYS A 429 -1.89 -10.91 6.95
C CYS A 429 -0.59 -10.21 7.35
N ARG A 430 0.04 -9.51 6.40
CA ARG A 430 1.32 -8.84 6.61
C ARG A 430 1.32 -7.44 6.05
N VAL A 431 1.98 -6.56 6.76
CA VAL A 431 2.62 -5.39 6.18
C VAL A 431 4.09 -5.73 5.98
N PHE A 432 4.69 -5.26 4.90
CA PHE A 432 6.10 -5.45 4.65
C PHE A 432 6.73 -4.19 4.07
N TYR A 433 7.98 -3.97 4.43
CA TYR A 433 8.82 -2.89 3.96
C TYR A 433 10.10 -3.50 3.42
N ILE A 434 10.45 -3.16 2.19
CA ILE A 434 11.68 -3.61 1.54
C ILE A 434 12.57 -2.39 1.37
N ALA A 435 13.84 -2.52 1.70
CA ALA A 435 14.79 -1.42 1.64
C ALA A 435 16.20 -1.88 1.32
N ASP A 436 17.01 -0.95 0.85
CA ASP A 436 18.45 -1.14 0.77
C ASP A 436 19.06 -1.13 2.17
N TRP A 437 20.17 -1.84 2.36
CA TRP A 437 20.86 -1.89 3.66
C TRP A 437 21.33 -0.54 4.20
N GLY A 438 21.46 0.47 3.34
CA GLY A 438 21.85 1.83 3.74
C GLY A 438 20.69 2.71 4.18
N ASP A 439 19.44 2.24 4.09
CA ASP A 439 18.23 3.03 4.35
C ASP A 439 18.23 3.67 5.75
N GLU A 440 17.96 4.98 5.80
CA GLU A 440 18.02 5.79 7.03
C GLU A 440 16.95 5.43 8.08
N TYR A 441 15.87 4.76 7.68
CA TYR A 441 14.82 4.27 8.57
C TYR A 441 15.20 2.95 9.27
N ILE A 442 16.23 2.25 8.79
CA ILE A 442 16.71 0.99 9.39
C ILE A 442 17.41 1.28 10.72
N GLN A 443 16.86 0.70 11.79
CA GLN A 443 17.39 0.81 13.15
C GLN A 443 17.99 -0.51 13.61
N THR A 444 19.09 -0.40 14.36
CA THR A 444 19.80 -1.55 14.92
C THR A 444 19.80 -1.48 16.44
N ASP A 445 19.49 -2.59 17.09
CA ASP A 445 19.71 -2.82 18.51
C ASP A 445 20.53 -4.10 18.67
N PHE A 446 21.84 -3.94 18.71
CA PHE A 446 22.77 -5.05 18.80
C PHE A 446 22.61 -5.84 20.11
N LYS A 447 22.21 -5.19 21.21
CA LYS A 447 22.07 -5.83 22.53
C LYS A 447 20.94 -6.86 22.52
N ASN A 448 19.84 -6.53 21.86
CA ASN A 448 18.68 -7.39 21.74
C ASN A 448 18.64 -8.20 20.43
N ASN A 449 19.69 -8.08 19.60
CA ASN A 449 19.78 -8.68 18.27
C ASN A 449 18.58 -8.31 17.37
N TRP A 450 18.22 -7.02 17.36
CA TRP A 450 17.12 -6.52 16.54
C TRP A 450 17.64 -5.66 15.41
N LEU A 451 17.05 -5.88 14.24
CA LEU A 451 17.13 -5.04 13.08
C LEU A 451 15.67 -4.77 12.68
N TYR A 452 15.27 -3.50 12.67
CA TYR A 452 13.86 -3.12 12.55
C TYR A 452 13.69 -1.74 11.93
N VAL A 453 12.48 -1.45 11.48
CA VAL A 453 12.02 -0.10 11.12
C VAL A 453 10.85 0.27 12.02
N ASN A 454 10.81 1.52 12.49
CA ASN A 454 9.66 2.04 13.23
C ASN A 454 8.52 2.33 12.26
N TYR A 455 7.29 2.01 12.65
CA TYR A 455 6.06 2.39 11.97
C TYR A 455 5.46 3.60 12.69
N ASP A 456 5.30 4.72 11.97
CA ASP A 456 4.96 6.00 12.59
C ASP A 456 3.54 6.06 13.16
N GLU A 457 2.63 5.23 12.67
CA GLU A 457 1.23 5.26 13.10
C GLU A 457 1.05 4.64 14.50
N PRO A 458 0.55 5.39 15.50
CA PRO A 458 0.34 4.86 16.84
C PRO A 458 -0.87 3.90 16.90
N PRO A 459 -0.72 2.66 17.44
CA PRO A 459 -1.82 1.70 17.50
C PRO A 459 -3.01 2.14 18.34
N LEU A 460 -2.81 3.02 19.34
CA LEU A 460 -3.86 3.43 20.28
C LEU A 460 -5.05 4.08 19.57
N ALA A 461 -4.80 4.94 18.57
CA ALA A 461 -5.86 5.63 17.83
C ALA A 461 -6.81 4.63 17.15
N HIS A 462 -6.26 3.55 16.61
CA HIS A 462 -6.96 2.53 15.81
C HIS A 462 -7.44 1.31 16.62
N LEU A 463 -7.24 1.32 17.94
CA LEU A 463 -7.59 0.20 18.81
C LEU A 463 -9.10 0.03 18.93
N ARG A 464 -9.60 -1.18 18.62
CA ARG A 464 -11.02 -1.55 18.76
C ARG A 464 -11.28 -2.51 19.90
N LYS A 465 -10.39 -3.50 20.04
CA LYS A 465 -10.48 -4.47 21.12
C LYS A 465 -9.09 -4.86 21.56
N ILE A 466 -8.98 -5.27 22.82
CA ILE A 466 -7.84 -6.08 23.26
C ILE A 466 -8.37 -7.33 23.93
N TYR A 467 -7.94 -8.49 23.45
CA TYR A 467 -8.25 -9.78 24.06
C TYR A 467 -7.09 -10.22 24.94
N LEU A 468 -7.35 -10.48 26.21
CA LEU A 468 -6.41 -11.12 27.12
C LEU A 468 -6.65 -12.62 27.14
N SER A 469 -5.59 -13.40 26.98
CA SER A 469 -5.62 -14.82 27.32
C SER A 469 -5.75 -15.00 28.84
N PRO A 470 -6.16 -16.19 29.34
CA PRO A 470 -6.31 -16.42 30.78
C PRO A 470 -5.03 -16.15 31.58
N GLY A 471 -3.86 -16.50 31.05
CA GLY A 471 -2.58 -16.21 31.71
C GLY A 471 -2.18 -14.73 31.70
N ALA A 472 -2.85 -13.91 30.88
CA ALA A 472 -2.66 -12.45 30.85
C ALA A 472 -3.62 -11.69 31.79
N MET A 473 -4.55 -12.39 32.48
CA MET A 473 -5.47 -11.77 33.45
C MET A 473 -4.81 -10.88 34.51
N PRO A 474 -3.59 -11.18 35.03
CA PRO A 474 -2.92 -10.27 35.97
C PRO A 474 -2.69 -8.85 35.43
N TYR A 475 -2.68 -8.67 34.11
CA TYR A 475 -2.52 -7.36 33.46
C TYR A 475 -3.84 -6.63 33.20
N GLN A 476 -5.00 -7.21 33.53
CA GLN A 476 -6.32 -6.70 33.18
C GLN A 476 -6.52 -5.23 33.59
N HIS A 477 -6.23 -4.88 34.84
CA HIS A 477 -6.47 -3.52 35.36
C HIS A 477 -5.65 -2.44 34.65
N PHE A 478 -4.46 -2.77 34.13
CA PHE A 478 -3.66 -1.82 33.35
C PHE A 478 -4.37 -1.46 32.05
N PHE A 479 -4.91 -2.45 31.34
CA PHE A 479 -5.66 -2.23 30.11
C PHE A 479 -7.04 -1.61 30.34
N GLU A 480 -7.71 -1.92 31.45
CA GLU A 480 -8.97 -1.26 31.83
C GLU A 480 -8.78 0.25 31.98
N LYS A 481 -7.75 0.67 32.72
CA LYS A 481 -7.41 2.07 32.91
C LYS A 481 -7.09 2.75 31.57
N LEU A 482 -6.22 2.14 30.77
CA LEU A 482 -5.80 2.67 29.47
C LEU A 482 -6.99 2.85 28.52
N ILE A 483 -7.85 1.84 28.40
CA ILE A 483 -9.04 1.89 27.54
C ILE A 483 -10.04 2.94 28.04
N PHE A 484 -10.23 3.05 29.36
CA PHE A 484 -11.11 4.06 29.94
C PHE A 484 -10.63 5.47 29.58
N GLU A 485 -9.33 5.76 29.72
CA GLU A 485 -8.74 7.06 29.38
C GLU A 485 -8.84 7.36 27.87
N ARG A 486 -8.49 6.39 27.01
CA ARG A 486 -8.65 6.51 25.54
C ARG A 486 -10.10 6.82 25.18
N ASN A 487 -11.05 6.07 25.75
CA ASN A 487 -12.46 6.20 25.45
C ASN A 487 -13.07 7.53 25.93
N GLN A 488 -12.39 8.35 26.72
CA GLN A 488 -12.84 9.72 26.99
C GLN A 488 -12.49 10.69 25.85
N LYS A 489 -11.43 10.40 25.09
CA LYS A 489 -10.88 11.28 24.05
C LYS A 489 -11.36 10.90 22.65
N GLU A 490 -11.58 9.60 22.42
CA GLU A 490 -11.94 9.07 21.11
C GLU A 490 -13.45 8.88 20.94
N PRO A 491 -14.02 9.22 19.77
CA PRO A 491 -15.45 9.01 19.50
C PRO A 491 -15.78 7.52 19.50
N GLU A 492 -14.95 6.70 18.87
CA GLU A 492 -15.20 5.28 18.73
C GLU A 492 -14.53 4.49 19.86
N LYS A 493 -15.33 3.67 20.57
CA LYS A 493 -14.92 3.06 21.82
C LYS A 493 -14.19 1.74 21.62
N ALA A 494 -13.04 1.60 22.26
CA ALA A 494 -12.30 0.34 22.40
C ALA A 494 -12.90 -0.51 23.54
N LYS A 495 -12.76 -1.84 23.45
CA LYS A 495 -13.22 -2.79 24.47
C LYS A 495 -12.11 -3.69 24.98
N LEU A 496 -12.08 -3.94 26.29
CA LEU A 496 -11.30 -5.02 26.87
C LEU A 496 -12.13 -6.30 26.82
N CYS A 497 -11.52 -7.40 26.38
CA CYS A 497 -12.15 -8.70 26.27
C CYS A 497 -11.27 -9.77 26.92
N ILE A 498 -11.90 -10.77 27.51
CA ILE A 498 -11.21 -11.96 28.02
C ILE A 498 -11.49 -13.10 27.04
N SER A 499 -10.44 -13.82 26.64
CA SER A 499 -10.57 -15.00 25.80
C SER A 499 -11.29 -16.11 26.58
N HIS A 500 -12.32 -16.70 25.98
CA HIS A 500 -13.07 -17.82 26.55
C HIS A 500 -12.69 -19.16 25.92
N ASN A 501 -11.62 -19.19 25.12
CA ASN A 501 -11.14 -20.43 24.53
C ASN A 501 -10.71 -21.42 25.63
N PRO A 502 -10.90 -22.74 25.45
CA PRO A 502 -10.57 -23.74 26.45
C PRO A 502 -9.05 -23.95 26.52
N PHE A 503 -8.38 -23.21 27.39
CA PHE A 503 -6.95 -23.42 27.66
C PHE A 503 -6.77 -24.59 28.62
N ARG A 504 -5.81 -25.48 28.30
CA ARG A 504 -5.35 -26.46 29.27
C ARG A 504 -4.53 -25.70 30.31
N ASN A 505 -5.02 -25.60 31.55
CA ASN A 505 -4.23 -25.02 32.63
C ASN A 505 -2.89 -25.78 32.69
N ALA A 506 -1.80 -25.04 32.48
CA ALA A 506 -0.44 -25.56 32.60
C ALA A 506 -0.07 -25.71 34.08
#